data_AF-A0A7S4KV91-F1
#
_entry.id   AF-A0A7S4KV91-F1
#
_cell.length_a   1.000
_cell.length_b   1.000
_cell.length_c   1.000
_cell.angle_alpha   90.00
_cell.angle_beta   90.00
_cell.angle_gamma   90.00
#
_symmetry.space_group_name_H-M   'P 1'
#
loop_
_entity.id
_entity.type
_entity.pdbx_description
1 polymer ?
#
loop_
_entity_poly.entity_id
_entity_poly.type
_entity_poly.pdbx_seq_one_letter_code
_entity_poly.pdbx_strand_id
1 'polypeptide(L)'
;SWLGLMDVHEFLVPVRSDSIDWLLSYFEHDLVVLRFSAMMFGTSGHEEMPQGLVVENYILRNLSTSWPTNPQHKVWFKPGGNYVYLPSIHAVDVKDDMARHLDVHEEDMYYNHYRTKSLADHKLDPLRGHMRILEAAEVMDTRLRDRFLWRLRKRMNLTSSSSSS
;
A
#
# COMPACT_ATOMS: atom_id res chain seq x y z
N SER A 1 -19.12 8.41 -6.61
CA SER A 1 -18.34 7.86 -5.50
C SER A 1 -17.35 6.84 -6.01
N TRP A 2 -16.13 6.82 -5.48
CA TRP A 2 -15.11 5.83 -5.80
C TRP A 2 -15.24 4.61 -4.87
N LEU A 3 -14.97 3.42 -5.39
CA LEU A 3 -14.81 2.18 -4.62
C LEU A 3 -13.41 1.62 -4.81
N GLY A 4 -12.87 1.03 -3.76
CA GLY A 4 -11.60 0.31 -3.78
C GLY A 4 -11.53 -0.71 -2.65
N LEU A 5 -10.73 -1.75 -2.84
CA LEU A 5 -10.46 -2.78 -1.83
C LEU A 5 -9.00 -2.64 -1.40
N MET A 6 -8.77 -2.60 -0.08
CA MET A 6 -7.45 -2.40 0.53
C MET A 6 -7.33 -3.32 1.75
N ASP A 7 -6.12 -3.80 2.04
CA ASP A 7 -5.87 -4.54 3.26
C ASP A 7 -5.73 -3.57 4.44
N VAL A 8 -6.03 -4.02 5.66
CA VAL A 8 -6.09 -3.17 6.86
C VAL A 8 -4.78 -2.44 7.19
N HIS A 9 -3.65 -2.93 6.68
CA HIS A 9 -2.31 -2.38 6.91
C HIS A 9 -1.74 -1.62 5.70
N GLU A 10 -2.53 -1.45 4.64
CA GLU A 10 -2.16 -0.70 3.44
C GLU A 10 -2.73 0.71 3.52
N PHE A 11 -1.95 1.68 3.05
CA PHE A 11 -2.36 3.08 2.97
C PHE A 11 -2.05 3.59 1.56
N LEU A 12 -2.95 4.41 1.03
CA LEU A 12 -2.63 5.24 -0.12
C LEU A 12 -1.77 6.42 0.32
N VAL A 13 -0.71 6.67 -0.44
CA VAL A 13 0.23 7.74 -0.20
C VAL A 13 0.21 8.68 -1.41
N PRO A 14 -0.51 9.81 -1.36
CA PRO A 14 -0.45 10.80 -2.42
C PRO A 14 0.93 11.48 -2.35
N VAL A 15 1.69 11.47 -3.43
CA VAL A 15 3.08 11.97 -3.44
C VAL A 15 3.13 13.43 -3.88
N ARG A 16 2.35 13.80 -4.91
CA ARG A 16 2.29 15.17 -5.44
C ARG A 16 1.33 16.10 -4.72
N SER A 17 0.50 15.55 -3.83
CA SER A 17 -0.53 16.31 -3.13
C SER A 17 -0.70 15.80 -1.70
N ASP A 18 -1.24 16.67 -0.85
CA ASP A 18 -1.71 16.31 0.48
C ASP A 18 -3.15 15.77 0.48
N SER A 19 -3.81 15.76 -0.68
CA SER A 19 -5.19 15.31 -0.84
C SER A 19 -5.32 14.27 -1.94
N ILE A 20 -5.94 13.14 -1.60
CA ILE A 20 -6.38 12.14 -2.57
C ILE A 20 -7.46 12.73 -3.49
N ASP A 21 -8.36 13.56 -2.94
CA ASP A 21 -9.45 14.16 -3.72
C ASP A 21 -8.94 15.04 -4.87
N TRP A 22 -7.80 15.71 -4.66
CA TRP A 22 -7.17 16.49 -5.73
C TRP A 22 -6.78 15.61 -6.91
N LEU A 23 -6.18 14.44 -6.65
CA LEU A 23 -5.81 13.49 -7.71
C LEU A 23 -7.05 12.89 -8.38
N LEU A 24 -8.05 12.50 -7.59
CA LEU A 24 -9.29 11.92 -8.12
C LEU A 24 -10.09 12.91 -8.97
N SER A 25 -9.97 14.22 -8.71
CA SER A 25 -10.67 15.26 -9.46
C SER A 25 -10.37 15.25 -10.96
N TYR A 26 -9.16 14.81 -11.35
CA TYR A 26 -8.77 14.69 -12.76
C TYR A 26 -9.54 13.60 -13.52
N PHE A 27 -10.15 12.67 -12.80
CA PHE A 27 -10.85 11.53 -13.35
C PHE A 27 -12.35 11.58 -13.04
N GLU A 28 -12.87 12.74 -12.61
CA GLU A 28 -14.26 12.82 -12.15
C GLU A 28 -15.28 12.59 -13.28
N HIS A 29 -14.92 12.87 -14.54
CA HIS A 29 -15.85 12.79 -15.66
C HIS A 29 -15.79 11.50 -16.46
N ASP A 30 -14.80 10.64 -16.20
CA ASP A 30 -14.56 9.43 -16.98
C ASP A 30 -14.98 8.16 -16.22
N LEU A 31 -15.48 7.15 -16.93
CA LEU A 31 -15.58 5.80 -16.39
C LEU A 31 -14.19 5.17 -16.40
N VAL A 32 -13.51 5.22 -15.26
CA VAL A 32 -12.14 4.73 -15.15
C VAL A 32 -11.97 3.73 -14.02
N VAL A 33 -11.01 2.84 -14.25
CA VAL A 33 -10.39 1.97 -13.26
C VAL A 33 -8.97 2.47 -13.06
N LEU A 34 -8.70 3.06 -11.91
CA LEU A 34 -7.36 3.48 -11.49
C LEU A 34 -6.64 2.29 -10.85
N ARG A 35 -5.41 2.04 -11.28
CA ARG A 35 -4.52 1.02 -10.71
C ARG A 35 -3.35 1.72 -10.03
N PHE A 36 -3.12 1.40 -8.77
CA PHE A 36 -2.00 1.94 -7.98
C PHE A 36 -0.95 0.87 -7.81
N SER A 37 0.31 1.21 -8.06
CA SER A 37 1.43 0.30 -7.85
C SER A 37 1.78 0.16 -6.36
N ALA A 38 2.17 -1.05 -5.98
CA ALA A 38 2.63 -1.35 -4.63
C ALA A 38 4.06 -0.86 -4.38
N MET A 39 4.28 -0.23 -3.23
CA MET A 39 5.61 -0.07 -2.64
C MET A 39 5.83 -1.15 -1.61
N MET A 40 6.72 -2.07 -1.95
CA MET A 40 6.96 -3.27 -1.18
C MET A 40 7.91 -2.99 -0.02
N PHE A 41 7.54 -3.46 1.17
CA PHE A 41 8.35 -3.45 2.37
C PHE A 41 8.51 -4.88 2.88
N GLY A 42 9.75 -5.24 3.21
CA GLY A 42 10.13 -6.54 3.78
C GLY A 42 10.01 -6.53 5.30
N THR A 43 10.91 -7.26 5.97
CA THR A 43 11.01 -7.26 7.43
C THR A 43 11.56 -5.95 7.98
N SER A 44 12.20 -5.11 7.14
CA SER A 44 13.02 -3.98 7.59
C SER A 44 14.13 -4.37 8.58
N GLY A 45 14.66 -5.60 8.46
CA GLY A 45 15.73 -6.14 9.30
C GLY A 45 15.27 -6.72 10.64
N HIS A 46 13.95 -6.80 10.88
CA HIS A 46 13.43 -7.29 12.15
C HIS A 46 13.43 -8.83 12.22
N GLU A 47 14.17 -9.40 13.17
CA GLU A 47 14.14 -10.84 13.46
C GLU A 47 12.81 -11.25 14.12
N GLU A 48 12.36 -10.45 15.10
CA GLU A 48 11.10 -10.58 15.84
C GLU A 48 10.20 -9.38 15.57
N MET A 49 8.89 -9.53 15.75
CA MET A 49 7.95 -8.44 15.49
C MET A 49 8.19 -7.29 16.50
N PRO A 50 8.59 -6.08 16.03
CA PRO A 50 8.84 -4.95 16.91
C PRO A 50 7.54 -4.42 17.52
N GLN A 51 7.64 -3.82 18.71
CA GLN A 51 6.54 -3.12 19.36
C GLN A 51 6.21 -1.81 18.63
N GLY A 52 4.94 -1.39 18.68
CA GLY A 52 4.49 -0.13 18.08
C GLY A 52 3.82 -0.30 16.71
N LEU A 53 3.72 0.81 15.97
CA LEU A 53 2.95 0.84 14.72
C LEU A 53 3.74 0.32 13.52
N VAL A 54 3.04 -0.24 12.54
CA VAL A 54 3.67 -0.68 11.29
C VAL A 54 4.37 0.49 10.59
N VAL A 55 3.70 1.64 10.50
CA VAL A 55 4.25 2.84 9.85
C VAL A 55 5.48 3.41 10.55
N GLU A 56 5.74 2.99 11.79
CA GLU A 56 6.89 3.41 12.59
C GLU A 56 8.10 2.51 12.35
N ASN A 57 7.86 1.20 12.24
CA ASN A 57 8.91 0.19 12.28
C ASN A 57 9.38 -0.31 10.90
N TYR A 58 8.52 -0.28 9.89
CA TYR A 58 8.81 -0.87 8.57
C TYR A 58 9.12 0.22 7.54
N ILE A 59 10.31 0.81 7.66
CA ILE A 59 10.74 1.97 6.86
C ILE A 59 11.71 1.61 5.73
N LEU A 60 12.02 0.33 5.53
CA LEU A 60 12.93 -0.11 4.49
C LEU A 60 12.13 -0.63 3.27
N ARG A 61 12.06 0.21 2.22
CA ARG A 61 11.37 -0.09 0.95
C ARG A 61 12.29 -0.95 0.10
N ASN A 62 11.79 -2.09 -0.34
CA ASN A 62 12.47 -2.94 -1.31
C ASN A 62 12.34 -2.34 -2.72
N LEU A 63 13.47 -2.00 -3.35
CA LEU A 63 13.53 -1.50 -4.73
C LEU A 63 13.71 -2.60 -5.77
N SER A 64 14.06 -3.82 -5.35
CA SER A 64 14.13 -4.96 -6.25
C SER A 64 12.72 -5.34 -6.73
N THR A 65 12.44 -4.96 -7.97
CA THR A 65 11.24 -5.37 -8.71
C THR A 65 11.28 -6.84 -9.14
N SER A 66 12.34 -7.58 -8.79
CA SER A 66 12.64 -8.94 -9.25
C SER A 66 11.84 -10.05 -8.56
N TRP A 67 10.59 -9.77 -8.16
CA TRP A 67 9.61 -10.82 -7.89
C TRP A 67 8.94 -11.24 -9.22
N PRO A 68 8.97 -12.54 -9.61
CA PRO A 68 8.72 -12.96 -10.98
C PRO A 68 7.24 -13.05 -11.39
N THR A 69 6.30 -12.35 -10.75
CA THR A 69 4.87 -12.49 -11.06
C THR A 69 4.09 -11.22 -10.76
N ASN A 70 3.93 -10.38 -11.78
CA ASN A 70 3.12 -9.15 -11.86
C ASN A 70 3.33 -8.08 -10.76
N PRO A 71 3.53 -6.80 -11.12
CA PRO A 71 3.40 -5.72 -10.14
C PRO A 71 2.04 -5.86 -9.44
N GLN A 72 2.06 -5.90 -8.11
CA GLN A 72 0.82 -5.92 -7.35
C GLN A 72 0.17 -4.54 -7.49
N HIS A 73 -1.12 -4.57 -7.84
CA HIS A 73 -1.93 -3.38 -7.92
C HIS A 73 -3.10 -3.47 -6.96
N LYS A 74 -3.51 -2.33 -6.43
CA LYS A 74 -4.87 -2.15 -5.91
C LYS A 74 -5.63 -1.28 -6.91
N VAL A 75 -6.93 -1.56 -7.02
CA VAL A 75 -7.78 -0.92 -8.02
C VAL A 75 -8.85 -0.09 -7.34
N TRP A 76 -9.00 1.16 -7.80
CA TRP A 76 -10.13 2.00 -7.46
C TRP A 76 -10.92 2.31 -8.72
N PHE A 77 -12.24 2.27 -8.63
CA PHE A 77 -13.11 2.44 -9.78
C PHE A 77 -14.38 3.17 -9.37
N LYS A 78 -15.06 3.74 -10.37
CA LYS A 78 -16.41 4.24 -10.18
C LYS A 78 -17.39 3.14 -10.58
N PRO A 79 -18.29 2.69 -9.69
CA PRO A 79 -19.39 1.84 -10.12
C PRO A 79 -20.28 2.68 -11.05
N GLY A 80 -20.25 2.37 -12.35
CA GLY A 80 -21.17 2.96 -13.32
C GLY A 80 -22.61 2.50 -13.10
N GLY A 81 -23.49 2.74 -14.07
CA GLY A 81 -24.90 2.31 -14.01
C GLY A 81 -25.13 0.80 -14.20
N ASN A 82 -24.09 0.05 -14.57
CA ASN A 82 -24.15 -1.38 -14.88
C ASN A 82 -23.50 -2.24 -13.76
N TYR A 83 -23.19 -3.49 -14.08
CA TYR A 83 -22.55 -4.43 -13.18
C TYR A 83 -21.03 -4.29 -13.19
N VAL A 84 -20.43 -4.49 -12.02
CA VAL A 84 -18.99 -4.56 -11.83
C VAL A 84 -18.64 -5.97 -11.35
N TYR A 85 -17.63 -6.58 -11.96
CA TYR A 85 -17.11 -7.88 -11.56
C TYR A 85 -15.78 -7.70 -10.83
N LEU A 86 -15.68 -8.30 -9.64
CA LEU A 86 -14.50 -8.23 -8.77
C LEU A 86 -13.90 -9.64 -8.64
N PRO A 87 -13.04 -10.07 -9.59
CA PRO A 87 -12.41 -11.39 -9.54
C PRO A 87 -11.47 -11.57 -8.34
N SER A 88 -10.88 -10.47 -7.85
CA SER A 88 -10.04 -10.47 -6.66
C SER A 88 -9.92 -9.05 -6.09
N ILE A 89 -9.24 -8.90 -4.96
CA ILE A 89 -8.91 -7.59 -4.37
C ILE A 89 -7.95 -6.75 -5.25
N HIS A 90 -7.33 -7.34 -6.27
CA HIS A 90 -6.33 -6.69 -7.14
C HIS A 90 -6.84 -6.39 -8.54
N ALA A 91 -8.08 -6.75 -8.86
CA ALA A 91 -8.62 -6.64 -10.20
C ALA A 91 -10.12 -6.36 -10.17
N VAL A 92 -10.54 -5.52 -11.11
CA VAL A 92 -11.94 -5.20 -11.37
C VAL A 92 -12.16 -5.23 -12.87
N ASP A 93 -13.31 -5.75 -13.28
CA ASP A 93 -13.79 -5.71 -14.65
C ASP A 93 -15.11 -4.95 -14.67
N VAL A 94 -15.15 -3.86 -15.44
CA VAL A 94 -16.31 -3.00 -15.60
C VAL A 94 -16.88 -3.29 -16.98
N LYS A 95 -18.09 -3.86 -17.04
CA LYS A 95 -18.74 -4.24 -18.29
C LYS A 95 -19.34 -3.01 -18.99
N ASP A 96 -18.46 -2.20 -19.54
CA ASP A 96 -18.74 -1.01 -20.33
C ASP A 96 -17.57 -0.78 -21.30
N ASP A 97 -17.82 -0.78 -22.60
CA ASP A 97 -16.78 -0.67 -23.64
C ASP A 97 -16.01 0.66 -23.58
N MET A 98 -16.53 1.65 -22.85
CA MET A 98 -15.88 2.95 -22.65
C MET A 98 -14.99 2.98 -21.39
N ALA A 99 -15.01 1.94 -20.55
CA ALA A 99 -14.22 1.90 -19.33
C ALA A 99 -12.71 1.87 -19.65
N ARG A 100 -11.96 2.80 -19.07
CA ARG A 100 -10.50 2.88 -19.25
C ARG A 100 -9.76 2.43 -18.00
N HIS A 101 -8.78 1.54 -18.18
CA HIS A 101 -7.85 1.17 -17.12
C HIS A 101 -6.63 2.08 -17.20
N LEU A 102 -6.35 2.81 -16.12
CA LEU A 102 -5.26 3.77 -16.04
C LEU A 102 -4.33 3.38 -14.90
N ASP A 103 -3.03 3.29 -15.23
CA ASP A 103 -1.98 3.17 -14.22
C ASP A 103 -1.66 4.55 -13.66
N VAL A 104 -1.83 4.71 -12.35
CA VAL A 104 -1.40 5.92 -11.66
C VAL A 104 0.10 5.79 -11.39
N HIS A 105 0.86 6.76 -11.86
CA HIS A 105 2.30 6.76 -11.71
C HIS A 105 2.67 6.87 -10.23
N GLU A 106 3.74 6.18 -9.81
CA GLU A 106 4.13 6.14 -8.40
C GLU A 106 4.56 7.50 -7.83
N GLU A 107 4.97 8.42 -8.70
CA GLU A 107 5.25 9.81 -8.33
C GLU A 107 3.98 10.63 -8.09
N ASP A 108 2.82 10.17 -8.57
CA ASP A 108 1.55 10.83 -8.28
C ASP A 108 0.92 10.24 -7.01
N MET A 109 0.79 8.91 -6.97
CA MET A 109 0.28 8.17 -5.81
C MET A 109 0.66 6.69 -5.89
N TYR A 110 0.91 6.09 -4.73
CA TYR A 110 1.12 4.65 -4.58
C TYR A 110 0.40 4.12 -3.35
N TYR A 111 0.43 2.81 -3.13
CA TYR A 111 0.09 2.23 -1.83
C TYR A 111 1.27 1.47 -1.24
N ASN A 112 1.43 1.49 0.08
CA ASN A 112 2.43 0.63 0.73
C ASN A 112 1.89 -0.80 0.88
N HIS A 113 2.76 -1.79 0.77
CA HIS A 113 2.44 -3.19 1.04
C HIS A 113 3.55 -3.80 1.90
N TYR A 114 3.20 -4.35 3.06
CA TYR A 114 4.14 -5.02 3.96
C TYR A 114 4.01 -6.52 3.83
N ARG A 115 5.07 -7.20 3.40
CA ARG A 115 4.97 -8.63 3.07
C ARG A 115 4.93 -9.54 4.30
N THR A 116 5.72 -9.18 5.30
CA THR A 116 5.84 -9.87 6.59
C THR A 116 6.26 -8.86 7.65
N LYS A 117 6.08 -9.20 8.92
CA LYS A 117 6.41 -8.34 10.06
C LYS A 117 7.75 -8.69 10.71
N SER A 118 8.30 -9.87 10.45
CA SER A 118 9.64 -10.24 10.91
C SER A 118 10.08 -11.55 10.28
N LEU A 119 11.36 -11.93 10.45
CA LEU A 119 11.82 -13.25 10.04
C LEU A 119 11.10 -14.39 10.78
N ALA A 120 10.79 -14.19 12.07
CA ALA A 120 10.03 -15.15 12.87
C ALA A 120 8.58 -15.29 12.38
N ASP A 121 7.89 -14.18 12.12
CA ASP A 121 6.53 -14.13 11.58
C ASP A 121 6.45 -14.84 10.21
N HIS A 122 7.38 -14.54 9.31
CA HIS A 122 7.45 -15.16 7.99
C HIS A 122 7.57 -16.69 8.07
N LYS A 123 8.41 -17.22 8.97
CA LYS A 123 8.60 -18.67 9.15
C LYS A 123 7.33 -19.39 9.60
N LEU A 124 6.44 -18.70 10.30
CA LEU A 124 5.18 -19.24 10.80
C LEU A 124 4.02 -19.12 9.80
N ASP A 125 4.16 -18.29 8.75
CA ASP A 125 3.15 -18.11 7.73
C ASP A 125 2.98 -19.41 6.90
N PRO A 126 1.82 -20.09 6.97
CA PRO A 126 1.61 -21.37 6.28
C PRO A 126 1.57 -21.22 4.75
N LEU A 127 1.30 -20.02 4.24
CA LEU A 127 1.24 -19.72 2.81
C LEU A 127 2.60 -19.26 2.28
N ARG A 128 3.42 -18.61 3.12
CA ARG A 128 4.62 -17.88 2.66
C ARG A 128 5.93 -18.33 3.28
N GLY A 129 5.94 -19.14 4.33
CA GLY A 129 7.16 -19.46 5.08
C GLY A 129 8.26 -20.18 4.29
N HIS A 130 7.92 -20.79 3.16
CA HIS A 130 8.88 -21.40 2.23
C HIS A 130 9.38 -20.43 1.15
N MET A 131 8.74 -19.26 0.99
CA MET A 131 9.14 -18.25 0.02
C MET A 131 10.36 -17.49 0.53
N ARG A 132 11.30 -17.17 -0.35
CA ARG A 132 12.42 -16.29 -0.01
C ARG A 132 11.90 -14.89 0.39
N ILE A 133 12.51 -14.27 1.38
CA ILE A 133 12.36 -12.83 1.62
C ILE A 133 13.43 -12.13 0.79
N LEU A 134 13.01 -11.26 -0.13
CA LEU A 134 13.95 -10.40 -0.85
C LEU A 134 14.11 -9.13 -0.02
N GLU A 135 15.24 -8.98 0.65
CA GLU A 135 15.67 -7.74 1.31
C GLU A 135 16.79 -7.05 0.50
N ALA A 136 17.12 -7.61 -0.67
CA ALA A 136 18.14 -7.04 -1.54
C ALA A 136 17.68 -5.66 -2.05
N ALA A 137 18.53 -4.65 -1.86
CA ALA A 137 18.30 -3.27 -2.28
C ALA A 137 17.15 -2.56 -1.54
N GLU A 138 17.05 -2.77 -0.23
CA GLU A 138 16.21 -1.94 0.62
C GLU A 138 16.77 -0.51 0.78
N VAL A 139 15.90 0.50 0.66
CA VAL A 139 16.22 1.91 0.93
C VAL A 139 15.28 2.46 1.98
N MET A 140 15.77 3.37 2.80
CA MET A 140 14.95 4.03 3.80
C MET A 140 13.91 4.95 3.14
N ASP A 141 12.63 4.68 3.39
CA ASP A 141 11.47 5.47 2.96
C ASP A 141 10.60 5.80 4.18
N THR A 142 10.77 7.03 4.67
CA THR A 142 10.06 7.52 5.87
C THR A 142 8.86 8.39 5.53
N ARG A 143 8.49 8.52 4.25
CA ARG A 143 7.44 9.47 3.80
C ARG A 143 6.12 9.26 4.54
N LEU A 144 5.70 8.00 4.67
CA LEU A 144 4.46 7.66 5.36
C LEU A 144 4.57 7.93 6.87
N ARG A 145 5.68 7.53 7.48
CA ARG A 145 5.98 7.79 8.90
C ARG A 145 5.92 9.27 9.21
N ASP A 146 6.70 10.07 8.50
CA ASP A 146 6.92 11.47 8.80
C ASP A 146 5.62 12.29 8.59
N ARG A 147 4.77 11.90 7.63
CA ARG A 147 3.49 12.57 7.38
C ARG A 147 2.37 12.16 8.34
N PHE A 148 2.29 10.87 8.70
CA PHE A 148 1.08 10.33 9.35
C PHE A 148 1.28 9.83 10.77
N LEU A 149 2.51 9.47 11.19
CA LEU A 149 2.75 8.83 12.49
C LEU A 149 2.23 9.67 13.66
N TRP A 150 2.51 10.98 13.66
CA TRP A 150 2.07 11.84 14.75
C TRP A 150 0.53 11.90 14.87
N ARG A 151 -0.18 11.96 13.73
CA ARG A 151 -1.66 12.00 13.69
C ARG A 151 -2.24 10.67 14.19
N LEU A 152 -1.63 9.56 13.78
CA LEU A 152 -2.04 8.22 14.22
C LEU A 152 -1.85 8.05 15.72
N ARG A 153 -0.66 8.39 16.26
CA ARG A 153 -0.40 8.36 17.70
C ARG A 153 -1.39 9.21 18.49
N LYS A 154 -1.64 10.43 18.04
CA LYS A 154 -2.63 11.33 18.65
C LYS A 154 -4.04 10.72 18.66
N ARG A 155 -4.49 10.12 17.54
CA ARG A 155 -5.82 9.47 17.45
C ARG A 155 -5.94 8.25 18.35
N MET A 156 -4.86 7.51 18.54
CA MET A 156 -4.81 6.31 19.38
C MET A 156 -4.58 6.63 20.87
N ASN A 157 -4.51 7.92 21.25
CA ASN A 157 -4.10 8.37 22.58
C ASN A 157 -2.75 7.78 23.03
N LEU A 158 -1.87 7.45 22.07
CA LEU A 158 -0.51 7.06 22.34
C LEU A 158 0.28 8.35 22.57
N THR A 159 0.37 8.80 23.82
CA THR A 159 1.33 9.84 24.18
C THR A 159 2.74 9.30 23.94
N SER A 160 3.62 10.14 23.40
CA SER A 160 5.02 9.82 23.21
C SER A 160 5.63 9.42 24.55
N SER A 161 5.81 8.11 24.76
CA SER A 161 6.76 7.61 25.75
C SER A 161 8.14 8.06 25.26
N SER A 162 8.56 9.24 25.71
CA SER A 162 9.94 9.66 25.67
C SER A 162 10.75 8.60 26.42
N SER A 163 11.42 7.74 25.66
CA SER A 163 12.50 6.90 26.16
C SER A 163 13.61 7.83 26.62
N SER A 164 13.68 8.00 27.93
CA SER A 164 14.84 8.51 28.64
C SER A 164 16.02 7.59 28.32
N SER A 165 17.06 8.15 27.71
CA SER A 165 18.43 7.63 27.74
C SER A 165 19.36 8.81 27.77
#